data_AF-A0A959INV7-F1
#
_entry.id   AF-A0A959INV7-F1
#
_cell.length_a   1.000
_cell.length_b   1.000
_cell.length_c   1.000
_cell.angle_alpha   90.00
_cell.angle_beta   90.00
_cell.angle_gamma   90.00
#
_symmetry.space_group_name_H-M   'P 1'
#
loop_
_entity.id
_entity.type
_entity.pdbx_description
1 polymer ?
#
loop_
_entity_poly.entity_id
_entity_poly.type
_entity_poly.pdbx_seq_one_letter_code
_entity_poly.pdbx_strand_id
1 'polypeptide(L)'
;FARLGTKNSSGTKVLSVSGDCERPGIYEIEWGMPVRELMNLCGAPDPYYVQMSGPSGQCISKKELNRAICREDLLCGGSVMIFNQKRDILRILQNFSAFFRRESCGMCTPCRAGNFIFSRKLERMGRNLGTADDLVEIRNWSKILKNASRCGLGQMSSNALVMALDKFPAYFNELIQHSQATYNRGFDLNSALEDYQAIVKK
;
A
#
# COMPACT_ATOMS: atom_id res chain seq x y z
N PHE A 1 -29.65 -12.02 -13.71
CA PHE A 1 -28.25 -12.10 -13.21
C PHE A 1 -27.24 -12.17 -14.35
N ALA A 2 -27.17 -13.25 -15.15
CA ALA A 2 -26.15 -13.43 -16.21
C ALA A 2 -26.19 -12.45 -17.40
N ARG A 3 -27.17 -11.55 -17.47
CA ARG A 3 -27.26 -10.48 -18.49
C ARG A 3 -26.48 -9.22 -18.11
N LEU A 4 -26.12 -9.09 -16.84
CA LEU A 4 -25.33 -7.98 -16.31
C LEU A 4 -23.88 -8.46 -16.13
N GLY A 5 -22.95 -7.54 -16.24
CA GLY A 5 -21.54 -7.76 -16.03
C GLY A 5 -20.75 -8.06 -17.30
N THR A 6 -19.56 -8.60 -17.13
CA THR A 6 -18.73 -9.09 -18.23
C THR A 6 -18.95 -10.59 -18.45
N LYS A 7 -18.36 -11.13 -19.53
CA LYS A 7 -18.41 -12.56 -19.84
C LYS A 7 -17.94 -13.45 -18.67
N ASN A 8 -16.93 -13.01 -17.93
CA ASN A 8 -16.30 -13.79 -16.85
C ASN A 8 -16.71 -13.32 -15.44
N SER A 9 -17.40 -12.19 -15.34
CA SER A 9 -17.86 -11.59 -14.09
C SER A 9 -19.30 -11.13 -14.24
N SER A 10 -20.26 -12.05 -14.01
CA SER A 10 -21.69 -11.76 -14.16
C SER A 10 -22.31 -11.13 -12.91
N GLY A 11 -23.35 -10.32 -13.13
CA GLY A 11 -24.12 -9.65 -12.09
C GLY A 11 -23.54 -8.30 -11.65
N THR A 12 -23.96 -7.88 -10.45
CA THR A 12 -23.53 -6.64 -9.80
C THR A 12 -22.55 -6.94 -8.66
N LYS A 13 -21.85 -5.90 -8.21
CA LYS A 13 -20.96 -5.92 -7.06
C LYS A 13 -21.22 -4.73 -6.17
N VAL A 14 -21.33 -5.00 -4.87
CA VAL A 14 -21.38 -3.95 -3.86
C VAL A 14 -19.96 -3.54 -3.47
N LEU A 15 -19.71 -2.22 -3.52
CA LEU A 15 -18.47 -1.55 -3.15
C LEU A 15 -18.73 -0.56 -2.01
N SER A 16 -17.87 -0.57 -1.00
CA SER A 16 -17.78 0.42 0.06
C SER A 16 -16.67 1.41 -0.31
N VAL A 17 -17.07 2.64 -0.61
CA VAL A 17 -16.20 3.74 -1.04
C VAL A 17 -15.97 4.69 0.12
N SER A 18 -14.71 5.00 0.40
CA SER A 18 -14.29 5.94 1.44
C SER A 18 -13.05 6.73 1.02
N GLY A 19 -12.66 7.70 1.86
CA GLY A 19 -11.50 8.56 1.62
C GLY A 19 -11.90 9.91 1.03
N ASP A 20 -11.04 10.47 0.20
CA ASP A 20 -11.17 11.81 -0.37
C ASP A 20 -12.17 11.84 -1.54
N CYS A 21 -13.46 11.80 -1.22
CA CYS A 21 -14.58 11.90 -2.16
C CYS A 21 -15.75 12.67 -1.54
N GLU A 22 -16.59 13.30 -2.36
CA GLU A 22 -17.74 14.07 -1.88
C GLU A 22 -18.85 13.18 -1.28
N ARG A 23 -19.02 11.98 -1.83
CA ARG A 23 -20.11 11.06 -1.50
C ARG A 23 -19.55 9.70 -1.08
N PRO A 24 -18.95 9.55 0.12
CA PRO A 24 -18.57 8.24 0.63
C PRO A 24 -19.83 7.40 0.91
N GLY A 25 -19.75 6.08 0.73
CA GLY A 25 -20.92 5.23 0.93
C GLY A 25 -20.84 3.88 0.24
N ILE A 26 -22.00 3.22 0.15
CA ILE A 26 -22.16 1.92 -0.50
C ILE A 26 -22.71 2.13 -1.91
N TYR A 27 -22.01 1.55 -2.88
CA TYR A 27 -22.33 1.62 -4.29
C TYR A 27 -22.53 0.21 -4.83
N GLU A 28 -23.70 -0.07 -5.40
CA GLU A 28 -23.90 -1.24 -6.23
C GLU A 28 -23.54 -0.88 -7.67
N ILE A 29 -22.57 -1.58 -8.23
CA ILE A 29 -22.11 -1.38 -9.61
C ILE A 29 -22.31 -2.65 -10.42
N GLU A 30 -22.42 -2.51 -11.73
CA GLU A 30 -22.28 -3.65 -12.64
C GLU A 30 -20.80 -4.04 -12.79
N TRP A 31 -20.50 -5.34 -12.81
CA TRP A 31 -19.14 -5.80 -13.10
C TRP A 31 -18.69 -5.29 -14.48
N GLY A 32 -17.44 -4.86 -14.60
CA GLY A 32 -16.89 -4.26 -15.82
C GLY A 32 -16.92 -2.74 -15.83
N MET A 33 -17.60 -2.09 -14.87
CA MET A 33 -17.56 -0.64 -14.70
C MET A 33 -16.10 -0.14 -14.58
N PRO A 34 -15.67 0.85 -15.39
CA PRO A 34 -14.34 1.45 -15.25
C PRO A 34 -14.19 2.17 -13.91
N VAL A 35 -12.97 2.15 -13.34
CA VAL A 35 -12.68 2.89 -12.09
C VAL A 35 -13.04 4.37 -12.21
N ARG A 36 -12.78 5.00 -13.36
CA ARG A 36 -13.13 6.40 -13.65
C ARG A 36 -14.61 6.69 -13.44
N GLU A 37 -15.48 5.77 -13.85
CA GLU A 37 -16.93 5.95 -13.71
C GLU A 37 -17.32 5.93 -12.23
N LEU A 38 -16.78 4.98 -11.46
CA LEU A 38 -16.95 4.95 -10.00
C LEU A 38 -16.45 6.24 -9.34
N MET A 39 -15.30 6.77 -9.76
CA MET A 39 -14.75 8.03 -9.23
C MET A 39 -15.69 9.22 -9.50
N ASN A 40 -16.30 9.28 -10.68
CA ASN A 40 -17.28 10.31 -11.00
C ASN A 40 -18.55 10.15 -10.14
N LEU A 41 -19.01 8.91 -9.94
CA LEU A 41 -20.20 8.61 -9.11
C LEU A 41 -20.02 9.01 -7.65
N CYS A 42 -18.83 8.83 -7.07
CA CYS A 42 -18.56 9.23 -5.69
C CYS A 42 -18.09 10.69 -5.52
N GLY A 43 -17.92 11.44 -6.61
CA GLY A 43 -17.44 12.82 -6.57
C GLY A 43 -15.95 12.91 -6.20
N ALA A 44 -15.11 12.14 -6.89
CA ALA A 44 -13.65 12.19 -6.77
C ALA A 44 -12.98 12.26 -8.16
N PRO A 45 -13.16 13.35 -8.92
CA PRO A 45 -12.76 13.40 -10.34
C PRO A 45 -11.23 13.39 -10.57
N ASP A 46 -10.42 13.76 -9.57
CA ASP A 46 -8.97 13.77 -9.66
C ASP A 46 -8.29 13.00 -8.51
N PRO A 47 -8.43 11.66 -8.48
CA PRO A 47 -7.75 10.86 -7.47
C PRO A 47 -6.26 10.74 -7.81
N TYR A 48 -5.40 10.77 -6.80
CA TYR A 48 -3.97 10.58 -6.97
C TYR A 48 -3.58 9.12 -6.77
N TYR A 49 -4.13 8.50 -5.73
CA TYR A 49 -3.90 7.11 -5.35
C TYR A 49 -5.24 6.49 -4.95
N VAL A 50 -5.59 5.34 -5.53
CA VAL A 50 -6.80 4.60 -5.15
C VAL A 50 -6.40 3.19 -4.70
N GLN A 51 -6.79 2.80 -3.49
CA GLN A 51 -6.58 1.45 -2.99
C GLN A 51 -7.86 0.63 -3.19
N MET A 52 -7.76 -0.40 -4.03
CA MET A 52 -8.82 -1.36 -4.31
C MET A 52 -8.64 -2.60 -3.45
N SER A 53 -9.74 -3.16 -2.93
CA SER A 53 -9.77 -4.39 -2.11
C SER A 53 -9.02 -4.29 -0.77
N GLY A 54 -9.05 -3.13 -0.13
CA GLY A 54 -8.34 -2.94 1.14
C GLY A 54 -6.80 -2.97 0.98
N PRO A 55 -6.04 -2.98 2.09
CA PRO A 55 -4.58 -2.92 2.04
C PRO A 55 -3.91 -4.13 1.37
N SER A 56 -4.60 -5.27 1.29
CA SER A 56 -4.12 -6.49 0.61
C SER A 56 -4.27 -6.45 -0.91
N GLY A 57 -5.06 -5.50 -1.41
CA GLY A 57 -5.41 -5.43 -2.82
C GLY A 57 -4.46 -4.61 -3.66
N GLN A 58 -5.02 -3.94 -4.66
CA GLN A 58 -4.23 -3.23 -5.67
C GLN A 58 -4.27 -1.73 -5.45
N CYS A 59 -3.10 -1.11 -5.51
CA CYS A 59 -2.98 0.33 -5.69
C CYS A 59 -3.25 0.68 -7.16
N ILE A 60 -4.01 1.73 -7.44
CA ILE A 60 -4.36 2.22 -8.78
C ILE A 60 -3.94 3.68 -8.89
N SER A 61 -3.19 3.99 -9.94
CA SER A 61 -2.76 5.35 -10.25
C SER A 61 -3.75 6.07 -11.18
N LYS A 62 -3.62 7.40 -11.29
CA LYS A 62 -4.41 8.21 -12.25
C LYS A 62 -4.35 7.70 -13.70
N LYS A 63 -3.25 7.04 -14.10
CA LYS A 63 -3.06 6.46 -15.45
C LYS A 63 -3.91 5.21 -15.70
N GLU A 64 -4.39 4.57 -14.65
CA GLU A 64 -5.08 3.27 -14.71
C GLU A 64 -6.58 3.37 -14.41
N LEU A 65 -7.14 4.58 -14.36
CA LEU A 65 -8.57 4.77 -14.06
C LEU A 65 -9.50 4.17 -15.13
N ASN A 66 -8.99 3.83 -16.30
CA ASN A 66 -9.77 3.18 -17.36
C ASN A 66 -9.85 1.65 -17.18
N ARG A 67 -9.15 1.07 -16.20
CA ARG A 67 -9.25 -0.37 -15.89
C ARG A 67 -10.66 -0.74 -15.47
N ALA A 68 -11.11 -1.90 -15.89
CA ALA A 68 -12.44 -2.41 -15.60
C ALA A 68 -12.45 -3.14 -14.27
N ILE A 69 -13.39 -2.79 -13.38
CA ILE A 69 -13.59 -3.49 -12.12
C ILE A 69 -14.25 -4.83 -12.44
N CYS A 70 -13.48 -5.91 -12.53
CA CYS A 70 -13.92 -7.27 -12.87
C CYS A 70 -12.83 -8.30 -12.52
N ARG A 71 -13.15 -9.60 -12.58
CA ARG A 71 -12.20 -10.68 -12.22
C ARG A 71 -11.02 -10.81 -13.18
N GLU A 72 -11.24 -10.48 -14.45
CA GLU A 72 -10.26 -10.62 -15.52
C GLU A 72 -9.31 -9.43 -15.68
N ASP A 73 -9.61 -8.28 -15.06
CA ASP A 73 -8.72 -7.11 -15.02
C ASP A 73 -8.44 -6.68 -13.58
N LEU A 74 -9.36 -5.92 -12.96
CA LEU A 74 -9.19 -5.38 -11.61
C LEU A 74 -10.12 -6.03 -10.60
N LEU A 75 -9.66 -7.13 -10.01
CA LEU A 75 -10.43 -7.86 -9.01
C LEU A 75 -10.65 -7.00 -7.76
N CYS A 76 -11.92 -6.71 -7.45
CA CYS A 76 -12.31 -5.92 -6.29
C CYS A 76 -13.04 -6.77 -5.23
N GLY A 77 -12.48 -6.82 -4.01
CA GLY A 77 -13.08 -7.46 -2.84
C GLY A 77 -14.26 -6.67 -2.26
N GLY A 78 -14.42 -5.42 -2.65
CA GLY A 78 -15.55 -4.57 -2.22
C GLY A 78 -15.15 -3.33 -1.43
N SER A 79 -13.87 -3.11 -1.13
CA SER A 79 -13.42 -1.87 -0.47
C SER A 79 -12.66 -1.01 -1.47
N VAL A 80 -12.95 0.30 -1.46
CA VAL A 80 -12.28 1.30 -2.30
C VAL A 80 -11.93 2.50 -1.41
N MET A 81 -10.64 2.79 -1.24
CA MET A 81 -10.16 3.97 -0.54
C MET A 81 -9.53 4.95 -1.53
N ILE A 82 -10.01 6.18 -1.55
CA ILE A 82 -9.59 7.22 -2.48
C ILE A 82 -8.70 8.22 -1.75
N PHE A 83 -7.58 8.58 -2.35
CA PHE A 83 -6.65 9.58 -1.80
C PHE A 83 -6.30 10.60 -2.89
N ASN A 84 -6.46 11.88 -2.57
CA ASN A 84 -6.10 12.98 -3.46
C ASN A 84 -4.61 13.36 -3.32
N GLN A 85 -4.16 14.35 -4.09
CA GLN A 85 -2.75 14.79 -4.11
C GLN A 85 -2.26 15.41 -2.79
N LYS A 86 -3.16 15.78 -1.87
CA LYS A 86 -2.78 16.32 -0.54
C LYS A 86 -2.35 15.21 0.43
N ARG A 87 -2.53 13.93 0.07
CA ARG A 87 -2.21 12.78 0.90
C ARG A 87 -0.81 12.29 0.59
N ASP A 88 -0.06 12.05 1.66
CA ASP A 88 1.29 11.52 1.61
C ASP A 88 1.26 9.99 1.43
N ILE A 89 1.74 9.49 0.28
CA ILE A 89 1.74 8.05 -0.05
C ILE A 89 2.52 7.25 1.00
N LEU A 90 3.64 7.79 1.51
CA LEU A 90 4.45 7.13 2.52
C LEU A 90 3.65 6.90 3.80
N ARG A 91 2.86 7.89 4.25
CA ARG A 91 2.00 7.73 5.44
C ARG A 91 0.91 6.69 5.23
N ILE A 92 0.31 6.63 4.04
CA ILE A 92 -0.67 5.58 3.67
C ILE A 92 -0.02 4.20 3.80
N LEU A 93 1.16 4.01 3.21
CA LEU A 93 1.87 2.73 3.22
C LEU A 93 2.40 2.36 4.60
N GLN A 94 2.83 3.34 5.41
CA GLN A 94 3.19 3.12 6.81
C GLN A 94 1.99 2.62 7.61
N ASN A 95 0.79 3.16 7.38
CA ASN A 95 -0.43 2.69 8.02
C ASN A 95 -0.75 1.23 7.63
N PHE A 96 -0.69 0.90 6.34
CA PHE A 96 -0.92 -0.47 5.86
C PHE A 96 0.14 -1.46 6.39
N SER A 97 1.41 -1.06 6.39
CA SER A 97 2.50 -1.88 6.93
C SER A 97 2.36 -2.12 8.43
N ALA A 98 1.97 -1.10 9.20
CA ALA A 98 1.69 -1.23 10.63
C ALA A 98 0.51 -2.18 10.89
N PHE A 99 -0.54 -2.11 10.07
CA PHE A 99 -1.65 -3.07 10.11
C PHE A 99 -1.15 -4.51 9.89
N PHE A 100 -0.45 -4.80 8.79
CA PHE A 100 0.01 -6.17 8.50
C PHE A 100 1.02 -6.69 9.53
N ARG A 101 1.86 -5.81 10.08
CA ARG A 101 2.78 -6.18 11.16
C ARG A 101 2.02 -6.60 12.43
N ARG A 102 0.98 -5.85 12.81
CA ARG A 102 0.17 -6.12 14.00
C ARG A 102 -0.73 -7.34 13.84
N GLU A 103 -1.34 -7.51 12.68
CA GLU A 103 -2.27 -8.62 12.39
C GLU A 103 -1.56 -9.90 11.95
N SER A 104 -0.23 -9.89 11.84
CA SER A 104 0.54 -11.12 11.57
C SER A 104 0.42 -12.08 12.75
N CYS A 105 -0.04 -13.31 12.50
CA CYS A 105 -0.09 -14.36 13.52
C CYS A 105 1.30 -14.88 13.94
N GLY A 106 2.39 -14.44 13.28
CA GLY A 106 3.77 -14.78 13.65
C GLY A 106 4.23 -16.21 13.32
N MET A 107 3.37 -17.05 12.74
CA MET A 107 3.64 -18.48 12.52
C MET A 107 4.71 -18.78 11.47
N CYS A 108 4.70 -18.07 10.33
CA CYS A 108 5.69 -18.29 9.28
C CYS A 108 6.74 -17.16 9.26
N THR A 109 8.01 -17.55 9.23
CA THR A 109 9.16 -16.63 9.19
C THR A 109 9.05 -15.53 8.12
N PRO A 110 8.72 -15.82 6.84
CA PRO A 110 8.67 -14.77 5.81
C PRO A 110 7.65 -13.69 6.13
N CYS A 111 6.45 -14.05 6.63
CA CYS A 111 5.43 -13.06 7.00
C CYS A 111 5.83 -12.26 8.25
N ARG A 112 6.34 -12.94 9.29
CA ARG A 112 6.75 -12.29 10.55
C ARG A 112 7.91 -11.32 10.34
N ALA A 113 8.98 -11.78 9.70
CA ALA A 113 10.17 -10.97 9.45
C ALA A 113 9.93 -9.93 8.35
N GLY A 114 9.26 -10.32 7.26
CA GLY A 114 9.00 -9.44 6.12
C GLY A 114 8.21 -8.19 6.48
N ASN A 115 7.08 -8.35 7.19
CA ASN A 115 6.27 -7.20 7.59
C ASN A 115 7.01 -6.28 8.57
N PHE A 116 7.88 -6.82 9.42
CA PHE A 116 8.78 -6.02 10.24
C PHE A 116 9.79 -5.23 9.39
N ILE A 117 10.42 -5.88 8.41
CA ILE A 117 11.38 -5.24 7.50
C ILE A 117 10.71 -4.12 6.72
N PHE A 118 9.54 -4.34 6.10
CA PHE A 118 8.81 -3.30 5.39
C PHE A 118 8.52 -2.08 6.27
N SER A 119 8.04 -2.32 7.51
CA SER A 119 7.77 -1.26 8.47
C SER A 119 9.03 -0.43 8.77
N ARG A 120 10.18 -1.07 8.98
CA ARG A 120 11.46 -0.38 9.22
C ARG A 120 11.95 0.39 8.00
N LYS A 121 11.80 -0.15 6.79
CA LYS A 121 12.23 0.53 5.56
C LYS A 121 11.38 1.77 5.28
N LEU A 122 10.06 1.70 5.47
CA LEU A 122 9.16 2.84 5.36
C LEU A 122 9.42 3.90 6.43
N GLU A 123 9.75 3.49 7.66
CA GLU A 123 10.16 4.41 8.72
C GLU A 123 11.47 5.13 8.36
N ARG A 124 12.46 4.41 7.82
CA ARG A 124 13.72 5.01 7.34
C ARG A 124 13.49 6.04 6.24
N MET A 125 12.65 5.72 5.24
CA MET A 125 12.27 6.67 4.19
C MET A 125 11.64 7.93 4.79
N GLY A 126 10.77 7.80 5.80
CA GLY A 126 10.14 8.95 6.47
C GLY A 126 11.09 9.82 7.28
N ARG A 127 12.27 9.30 7.63
CA ARG A 127 13.36 10.05 8.27
C ARG A 127 14.38 10.58 7.26
N ASN A 128 14.07 10.52 5.95
CA ASN A 128 14.98 10.83 4.86
C ASN A 128 16.26 9.97 4.87
N LEU A 129 16.20 8.75 5.40
CA LEU A 129 17.33 7.80 5.48
C LEU A 129 17.18 6.63 4.49
N GLY A 130 16.19 6.70 3.59
CA GLY A 130 15.95 5.67 2.57
C GLY A 130 17.06 5.63 1.52
N THR A 131 17.41 4.44 1.06
CA THR A 131 18.40 4.24 -0.02
C THR A 131 17.78 3.54 -1.23
N ALA A 132 18.47 3.56 -2.37
CA ALA A 132 18.06 2.77 -3.54
C ALA A 132 18.02 1.26 -3.22
N ASP A 133 18.96 0.79 -2.41
CA ASP A 133 19.00 -0.60 -1.95
C ASP A 133 17.77 -0.97 -1.11
N ASP A 134 17.22 -0.04 -0.32
CA ASP A 134 15.99 -0.27 0.43
C ASP A 134 14.82 -0.62 -0.53
N LEU A 135 14.73 0.02 -1.70
CA LEU A 135 13.71 -0.31 -2.72
C LEU A 135 13.92 -1.71 -3.30
N VAL A 136 15.16 -2.07 -3.61
CA VAL A 136 15.51 -3.39 -4.16
C VAL A 136 15.18 -4.48 -3.14
N GLU A 137 15.55 -4.28 -1.88
CA GLU A 137 15.23 -5.18 -0.78
C GLU A 137 13.72 -5.35 -0.59
N ILE A 138 12.94 -4.27 -0.63
CA ILE A 138 11.47 -4.36 -0.54
C ILE A 138 10.92 -5.30 -1.62
N ARG A 139 11.41 -5.18 -2.86
CA ARG A 139 10.97 -6.04 -3.97
C ARG A 139 11.39 -7.50 -3.77
N ASN A 140 12.61 -7.74 -3.31
CA ASN A 140 13.11 -9.09 -3.03
C ASN A 140 12.31 -9.76 -1.91
N TRP A 141 12.09 -9.05 -0.81
CA TRP A 141 11.24 -9.53 0.29
C TRP A 141 9.81 -9.78 -0.16
N SER A 142 9.22 -8.91 -0.99
CA SER A 142 7.88 -9.15 -1.52
C SER A 142 7.78 -10.47 -2.30
N LYS A 143 8.79 -10.84 -3.09
CA LYS A 143 8.81 -12.13 -3.80
C LYS A 143 8.85 -13.30 -2.81
N ILE A 144 9.66 -13.20 -1.77
CA ILE A 144 9.75 -14.20 -0.70
C ILE A 144 8.40 -14.37 -0.01
N LEU A 145 7.75 -13.26 0.38
CA LEU A 145 6.47 -13.32 1.08
C LEU A 145 5.37 -13.94 0.21
N LYS A 146 5.30 -13.55 -1.05
CA LYS A 146 4.32 -14.08 -2.01
C LYS A 146 4.45 -15.59 -2.21
N ASN A 147 5.68 -16.11 -2.22
CA ASN A 147 5.93 -17.51 -2.57
C ASN A 147 6.09 -18.44 -1.36
N ALA A 148 6.55 -17.92 -0.21
CA ALA A 148 6.90 -18.74 0.96
C ALA A 148 6.00 -18.51 2.19
N SER A 149 5.07 -17.53 2.14
CA SER A 149 4.12 -17.36 3.24
C SER A 149 3.06 -18.44 3.24
N ARG A 150 2.73 -18.94 4.44
CA ARG A 150 1.77 -20.03 4.65
C ARG A 150 0.33 -19.67 4.26
N CYS A 151 -0.08 -18.41 4.40
CA CYS A 151 -1.45 -17.96 4.18
C CYS A 151 -1.52 -16.67 3.36
N GLY A 152 -2.73 -16.33 2.90
CA GLY A 152 -2.99 -15.17 2.04
C GLY A 152 -2.59 -13.82 2.65
N LEU A 153 -2.60 -13.66 3.98
CA LEU A 153 -2.15 -12.42 4.62
C LEU A 153 -0.69 -12.13 4.27
N GLY A 154 0.19 -13.11 4.49
CA GLY A 154 1.61 -12.95 4.16
C GLY A 154 1.85 -12.84 2.67
N GLN A 155 1.08 -13.55 1.85
CA GLN A 155 1.24 -13.52 0.39
C GLN A 155 0.85 -12.16 -0.22
N MET A 156 -0.06 -11.42 0.42
CA MET A 156 -0.63 -10.18 -0.11
C MET A 156 -0.19 -8.92 0.65
N SER A 157 0.52 -9.03 1.77
CA SER A 157 0.83 -7.88 2.64
C SER A 157 1.74 -6.83 2.00
N SER A 158 2.49 -7.20 0.96
CA SER A 158 3.37 -6.28 0.22
C SER A 158 2.72 -5.67 -1.03
N ASN A 159 1.50 -6.07 -1.41
CA ASN A 159 0.91 -5.69 -2.70
C ASN A 159 0.78 -4.17 -2.85
N ALA A 160 0.14 -3.50 -1.89
CA ALA A 160 -0.04 -2.04 -1.94
C ALA A 160 1.31 -1.30 -2.00
N LEU A 161 2.31 -1.78 -1.26
CA LEU A 161 3.65 -1.20 -1.22
C LEU A 161 4.37 -1.36 -2.57
N VAL A 162 4.49 -2.57 -3.09
CA VAL A 162 5.22 -2.83 -4.34
C VAL A 162 4.54 -2.15 -5.52
N MET A 163 3.21 -2.20 -5.60
CA MET A 163 2.48 -1.52 -6.67
C MET A 163 2.62 0.00 -6.56
N ALA A 164 2.68 0.57 -5.36
CA ALA A 164 2.98 2.00 -5.20
C ALA A 164 4.39 2.33 -5.70
N LEU A 165 5.40 1.52 -5.37
CA LEU A 165 6.77 1.69 -5.89
C LEU A 165 6.81 1.70 -7.42
N ASP A 166 6.03 0.83 -8.07
CA ASP A 166 5.95 0.73 -9.53
C ASP A 166 5.23 1.93 -10.17
N LYS A 167 4.18 2.42 -9.51
CA LYS A 167 3.26 3.42 -10.08
C LYS A 167 3.66 4.85 -9.79
N PHE A 168 4.41 5.08 -8.72
CA PHE A 168 4.85 6.41 -8.28
C PHE A 168 6.38 6.49 -8.14
N PRO A 169 7.18 6.10 -9.16
CA PRO A 169 8.63 6.05 -9.04
C PRO A 169 9.26 7.42 -8.74
N ALA A 170 8.71 8.50 -9.32
CA ALA A 170 9.18 9.87 -9.06
C ALA A 170 9.05 10.24 -7.58
N TYR A 171 7.90 9.94 -6.97
CA TYR A 171 7.65 10.18 -5.55
C TYR A 171 8.63 9.42 -4.66
N PHE A 172 8.94 8.15 -4.94
CA PHE A 172 9.90 7.40 -4.14
C PHE A 172 11.35 7.83 -4.37
N ASN A 173 11.70 8.26 -5.58
CA ASN A 173 13.03 8.80 -5.87
C ASN A 173 13.32 10.06 -5.05
N GLU A 174 12.32 10.92 -4.81
CA GLU A 174 12.45 12.09 -3.94
C GLU A 174 12.68 11.74 -2.47
N LEU A 175 12.22 10.56 -2.02
CA LEU A 175 12.39 10.07 -0.64
C LEU A 175 13.73 9.37 -0.39
N ILE A 176 14.55 9.18 -1.43
CA ILE A 176 15.78 8.40 -1.38
C ILE A 176 17.00 9.32 -1.36
N GLN A 177 17.98 8.97 -0.54
CA GLN A 177 19.27 9.64 -0.57
C GLN A 177 20.07 9.21 -1.81
N HIS A 178 20.61 10.18 -2.52
CA HIS A 178 21.49 9.96 -3.68
C HIS A 178 22.99 9.88 -3.32
N SER A 179 23.38 10.05 -2.04
CA SER A 179 24.80 10.11 -1.68
C SER A 179 25.40 8.73 -1.40
N GLN A 180 26.57 8.44 -1.97
CA GLN A 180 27.35 7.21 -1.82
C GLN A 180 28.10 7.07 -0.46
N ALA A 181 27.74 7.83 0.56
CA ALA A 181 28.47 7.81 1.82
C ALA A 181 28.26 6.47 2.56
N THR A 182 29.36 5.75 2.80
CA THR A 182 29.43 4.41 3.45
C THR A 182 29.12 4.41 4.96
N TYR A 183 28.71 5.54 5.54
CA TYR A 183 28.43 5.65 6.97
C TYR A 183 26.95 5.40 7.29
N ASN A 184 26.69 4.68 8.38
CA ASN A 184 25.34 4.40 8.87
C ASN A 184 24.71 5.66 9.49
N ARG A 185 24.11 6.51 8.65
CA ARG A 185 23.43 7.76 9.06
C ARG A 185 22.19 7.55 9.93
N GLY A 186 21.77 6.31 10.15
CA GLY A 186 20.60 6.00 10.98
C GLY A 186 20.90 5.86 12.48
N PHE A 187 22.17 5.91 12.88
CA PHE A 187 22.54 5.89 14.29
C PHE A 187 22.64 7.32 14.83
N ASP A 188 21.74 7.65 15.76
CA ASP A 188 21.80 8.89 16.55
C ASP A 188 22.34 8.55 17.94
N LEU A 189 23.55 9.03 18.24
CA LEU A 189 24.21 8.79 19.52
C LEU A 189 23.40 9.34 20.70
N ASN A 190 22.78 10.51 20.54
CA ASN A 190 22.00 11.12 21.62
C ASN A 190 20.76 10.28 21.90
N SER A 191 20.02 9.92 20.85
CA SER A 191 18.85 9.04 20.97
C SER A 191 19.21 7.67 21.58
N ALA A 192 20.35 7.10 21.20
CA ALA A 192 20.83 5.82 21.76
C ALA A 192 21.19 5.90 23.25
N LEU A 193 21.48 7.10 23.77
CA LEU A 193 21.84 7.34 25.17
C LEU A 193 20.68 7.87 26.02
N GLU A 194 19.52 8.20 25.45
CA GLU A 194 18.37 8.80 26.16
C GLU A 194 17.94 7.97 27.37
N ASP A 195 17.75 6.65 27.20
CA ASP A 195 17.34 5.76 28.28
C ASP A 195 18.36 5.71 29.42
N TYR A 196 19.66 5.67 29.07
CA TYR A 196 20.74 5.67 30.06
C TYR A 196 20.80 7.01 30.80
N GLN A 197 20.72 8.13 30.08
CA GLN A 197 20.72 9.47 30.67
C GLN A 197 19.53 9.71 31.59
N ALA A 198 18.35 9.16 31.26
CA ALA A 198 17.16 9.23 32.10
C ALA A 198 17.32 8.46 33.43
N ILE A 199 18.11 7.38 33.43
CA ILE A 199 18.41 6.59 34.64
C ILE A 199 19.48 7.27 35.51
N VAL A 200 20.54 7.82 34.91
CA VAL A 200 21.69 8.42 35.63
C VAL A 200 21.39 9.80 36.24
N LYS A 201 20.35 10.51 35.76
CA LYS A 201 19.94 11.82 36.30
C LYS A 201 19.05 11.75 37.56
N LYS A 202 18.78 10.57 38.11
CA LYS A 202 18.12 10.38 39.42
C LYS A 202 19.14 10.11 40.51
#